data_AF-A0A932P3U6-F1
#
_entry.id   AF-A0A932P3U6-F1
#
_cell.length_a   1.000
_cell.length_b   1.000
_cell.length_c   1.000
_cell.angle_alpha   90.00
_cell.angle_beta   90.00
_cell.angle_gamma   90.00
#
_symmetry.space_group_name_H-M   'P 1'
#
loop_
_entity.id
_entity.type
_entity.pdbx_description
1 polymer ?
#
loop_
_entity_poly.entity_id
_entity_poly.type
_entity_poly.pdbx_seq_one_letter_code
_entity_poly.pdbx_strand_id
1 'polypeptide(L)'
;MKAKAIRLPDRLLEAVKFAEKREILDEATALRKLLRLGSERYVAALYGRGEITLREAGRVLDLSVREILDLFLDMGVPGNVTAAQTTRALDRFKALRGD
;
A
#
# COMPACT_ATOMS: atom_id res chain seq x y z
N MET A 1 2.34 -2.00 -21.36
CA MET A 1 1.63 -2.95 -20.46
C MET A 1 1.72 -4.36 -21.04
N LYS A 2 1.66 -5.41 -20.22
CA LYS A 2 1.60 -6.81 -20.68
C LYS A 2 0.20 -7.37 -20.40
N ALA A 3 -0.41 -8.05 -21.38
CA ALA A 3 -1.71 -8.69 -21.20
C ALA A 3 -1.56 -10.01 -20.44
N LYS A 4 -2.52 -10.32 -19.57
CA LYS A 4 -2.59 -11.58 -18.83
C LYS A 4 -4.05 -12.06 -18.80
N ALA A 5 -4.29 -13.27 -19.26
CA ALA A 5 -5.59 -13.92 -19.09
C ALA A 5 -5.69 -14.47 -17.66
N ILE A 6 -6.76 -14.11 -16.96
CA ILE A 6 -7.07 -14.61 -15.62
C ILE A 6 -8.51 -15.11 -15.59
N ARG A 7 -8.75 -16.22 -14.88
CA ARG A 7 -10.12 -16.66 -14.57
C ARG A 7 -10.53 -16.02 -13.26
N LEU A 8 -11.66 -15.30 -13.27
CA LEU A 8 -12.21 -14.65 -12.09
C LEU A 8 -13.46 -15.40 -11.62
N PRO A 9 -13.63 -15.65 -10.30
CA PRO A 9 -14.90 -16.08 -9.75
C PRO A 9 -16.00 -15.06 -10.04
N ASP A 10 -17.23 -15.53 -10.24
CA ASP A 10 -18.39 -14.68 -10.58
C ASP A 10 -18.57 -13.51 -9.60
N ARG A 11 -18.35 -13.74 -8.31
CA ARG A 11 -18.45 -12.69 -7.29
C ARG A 11 -17.47 -11.53 -7.49
N LEU A 12 -16.26 -11.79 -7.99
CA LEU A 12 -15.31 -10.72 -8.32
C LEU A 12 -15.74 -9.98 -9.57
N LEU A 13 -16.32 -10.69 -10.55
CA LEU A 13 -16.85 -10.06 -11.76
C LEU A 13 -18.02 -9.12 -11.43
N GLU A 14 -18.88 -9.47 -10.47
CA GLU A 14 -19.94 -8.56 -10.00
C GLU A 14 -19.38 -7.28 -9.36
N ALA A 15 -18.26 -7.36 -8.63
CA ALA A 15 -17.58 -6.18 -8.11
C ALA A 15 -17.00 -5.29 -9.23
N VAL A 16 -16.48 -5.89 -10.30
CA VAL A 16 -16.02 -5.15 -11.50
C VAL A 16 -17.20 -4.43 -12.15
N LYS A 17 -18.30 -5.12 -12.42
CA LYS A 17 -19.52 -4.54 -13.00
C LYS A 17 -20.10 -3.40 -12.15
N PHE A 18 -20.03 -3.53 -10.83
CA PHE A 18 -20.44 -2.45 -9.93
C PHE A 18 -19.59 -1.19 -10.15
N ALA A 19 -18.27 -1.33 -10.23
CA ALA A 19 -17.36 -0.23 -10.48
C ALA A 19 -17.55 0.40 -11.87
N GLU A 20 -17.74 -0.41 -12.92
CA GLU A 20 -18.05 0.06 -14.28
C GLU A 20 -19.26 1.01 -14.28
N LYS A 21 -20.37 0.58 -13.66
CA LYS A 21 -21.61 1.37 -13.62
C LYS A 21 -21.47 2.62 -12.76
N ARG A 22 -20.77 2.51 -11.63
CA ARG A 22 -20.64 3.60 -10.66
C ARG A 22 -19.77 4.75 -11.15
N GLU A 23 -18.82 4.45 -12.03
CA GLU A 23 -17.79 5.38 -12.49
C GLU A 23 -17.75 5.58 -14.01
N ILE A 24 -18.64 4.90 -14.75
CA ILE A 24 -18.74 4.96 -16.23
C ILE A 24 -17.39 4.56 -16.86
N LEU A 25 -16.91 3.38 -16.50
CA LEU A 25 -15.64 2.81 -16.95
C LEU A 25 -15.88 1.53 -17.76
N ASP A 26 -14.96 1.22 -18.67
CA ASP A 26 -14.89 -0.12 -19.28
C ASP A 26 -14.36 -1.18 -18.30
N GLU A 27 -14.66 -2.45 -18.58
CA GLU A 27 -14.32 -3.60 -17.71
C GLU A 27 -12.84 -3.66 -17.38
N ALA A 28 -11.98 -3.45 -18.37
CA ALA A 28 -10.54 -3.54 -18.19
C ALA A 28 -10.01 -2.38 -17.33
N THR A 29 -10.60 -1.20 -17.43
CA THR A 29 -10.29 -0.04 -16.59
C THR A 29 -10.79 -0.25 -15.15
N ALA A 30 -12.03 -0.71 -14.97
CA ALA A 30 -12.59 -1.03 -13.67
C ALA A 30 -11.79 -2.14 -12.96
N LEU A 31 -11.44 -3.21 -13.67
CA LEU A 31 -10.63 -4.30 -13.15
C LEU A 31 -9.22 -3.83 -12.73
N ARG A 32 -8.54 -3.05 -13.56
CA ARG A 32 -7.23 -2.47 -13.22
C ARG A 32 -7.30 -1.56 -12.00
N LYS A 33 -8.36 -0.75 -11.88
CA LYS A 33 -8.60 0.10 -10.71
C LYS A 33 -8.74 -0.73 -9.44
N LEU A 34 -9.58 -1.77 -9.46
CA LEU A 34 -9.77 -2.65 -8.31
C LEU A 34 -8.50 -3.40 -7.94
N LEU A 35 -7.72 -3.87 -8.92
CA LEU A 35 -6.42 -4.48 -8.70
C LEU A 35 -5.44 -3.50 -8.05
N ARG A 36 -5.41 -2.23 -8.50
CA ARG A 36 -4.57 -1.19 -7.90
C ARG A 36 -4.93 -0.97 -6.43
N LEU A 37 -6.21 -0.72 -6.13
CA LEU A 37 -6.71 -0.53 -4.77
C LEU A 37 -6.41 -1.75 -3.87
N GLY A 38 -6.62 -2.96 -4.40
CA GLY A 38 -6.31 -4.20 -3.71
C GLY A 38 -4.81 -4.35 -3.43
N SER A 39 -3.95 -4.01 -4.38
CA SER A 39 -2.50 -4.06 -4.24
C SER A 39 -2.00 -3.07 -3.19
N GLU A 40 -2.49 -1.83 -3.20
CA GLU A 40 -2.17 -0.81 -2.19
C GLU A 40 -2.58 -1.28 -0.79
N ARG A 41 -3.80 -1.82 -0.65
CA ARG A 41 -4.30 -2.34 0.63
C ARG A 41 -3.50 -3.52 1.15
N TYR A 42 -3.12 -4.44 0.26
CA TYR A 42 -2.32 -5.61 0.61
C TYR A 42 -0.92 -5.22 1.10
N VAL A 43 -0.23 -4.35 0.36
CA VAL A 43 1.12 -3.87 0.71
C VAL A 43 1.08 -3.04 1.99
N ALA A 44 0.08 -2.17 2.15
CA ALA A 44 -0.13 -1.41 3.38
C ALA A 44 -0.30 -2.31 4.61
N ALA A 45 -1.04 -3.42 4.47
CA ALA A 45 -1.23 -4.37 5.56
C ALA A 45 0.08 -5.09 5.94
N LEU A 46 0.91 -5.46 4.97
CA LEU A 46 2.25 -6.03 5.22
C LEU A 46 3.14 -5.04 5.97
N TYR A 47 3.13 -3.77 5.54
CA TYR A 47 3.88 -2.70 6.21
C TYR A 47 3.43 -2.53 7.66
N GLY A 48 2.12 -2.40 7.90
CA GLY A 48 1.56 -2.23 9.25
C GLY A 48 1.86 -3.39 10.21
N ARG A 49 2.08 -4.61 9.68
CA ARG A 49 2.51 -5.78 10.47
C ARG A 49 4.04 -5.87 10.66
N GLY A 50 4.80 -4.94 10.09
CA GLY A 50 6.26 -4.93 10.16
C GLY A 50 6.94 -5.97 9.26
N GLU A 51 6.21 -6.58 8.32
CA GLU A 51 6.75 -7.62 7.43
C GLU A 51 7.59 -7.04 6.28
N ILE A 52 7.33 -5.78 5.92
CA ILE A 52 8.09 -5.04 4.91
C ILE A 52 8.39 -3.62 5.39
N THR A 53 9.42 -3.02 4.79
CA THR A 53 9.80 -1.63 4.95
C THR A 53 9.02 -0.70 4.00
N LEU A 54 8.95 0.61 4.32
CA LEU A 54 8.43 1.63 3.39
C LEU A 54 9.13 1.59 2.02
N ARG A 55 10.44 1.28 2.01
CA ARG A 55 11.24 1.20 0.78
C ARG A 55 10.87 0.00 -0.09
N GLU A 56 10.52 -1.13 0.51
CA GLU A 56 10.02 -2.30 -0.22
C GLU A 56 8.62 -2.05 -0.74
N ALA A 57 7.76 -1.42 0.05
CA ALA A 57 6.43 -0.99 -0.40
C ALA A 57 6.52 -0.07 -1.63
N GLY A 58 7.42 0.92 -1.62
CA GLY A 58 7.66 1.81 -2.76
C GLY A 58 8.14 1.10 -4.02
N ARG A 59 9.01 0.09 -3.87
CA ARG A 59 9.44 -0.74 -5.00
C ARG A 59 8.29 -1.56 -5.60
N VAL A 60 7.38 -2.08 -4.77
CA VAL A 60 6.26 -2.91 -5.23
C VAL A 60 5.18 -2.08 -5.92
N LEU A 61 4.85 -0.92 -5.37
CA LEU A 61 3.78 -0.05 -5.89
C LEU A 61 4.28 0.97 -6.92
N ASP A 62 5.59 0.98 -7.21
CA ASP A 62 6.27 1.91 -8.11
C ASP A 62 6.04 3.38 -7.71
N LEU A 63 6.28 3.66 -6.42
CA LEU A 63 6.13 4.97 -5.80
C LEU A 63 7.38 5.31 -4.98
N SER A 64 7.67 6.60 -4.84
CA SER A 64 8.70 7.06 -3.93
C SER A 64 8.34 6.76 -2.47
N VAL A 65 9.34 6.73 -1.60
CA VAL A 65 9.14 6.52 -0.15
C VAL A 65 8.20 7.58 0.45
N ARG A 66 8.25 8.82 -0.06
CA ARG A 66 7.38 9.90 0.40
C ARG A 66 5.92 9.63 0.01
N GLU A 67 5.67 9.30 -1.25
CA GLU A 67 4.31 8.99 -1.73
C GLU A 67 3.71 7.78 -1.01
N ILE A 68 4.51 6.76 -0.70
CA ILE A 68 4.04 5.62 0.11
C ILE A 68 3.68 6.03 1.52
N LEU A 69 4.50 6.88 2.15
CA LEU A 69 4.23 7.37 3.50
C LEU A 69 2.90 8.13 3.53
N ASP A 70 2.70 9.04 2.58
CA ASP A 70 1.46 9.82 2.47
C ASP A 70 0.25 8.89 2.21
N LEU A 71 0.37 7.97 1.25
CA LEU A 71 -0.67 6.97 0.95
C LEU A 71 -1.06 6.14 2.19
N PHE A 72 -0.07 5.64 2.93
CA PHE A 72 -0.32 4.79 4.10
C PHE A 72 -0.91 5.59 5.28
N LEU A 73 -0.51 6.86 5.44
CA LEU A 73 -1.12 7.77 6.42
C LEU A 73 -2.59 8.03 6.08
N ASP A 74 -2.91 8.32 4.82
CA ASP A 74 -4.30 8.53 4.36
C ASP A 74 -5.16 7.27 4.55
N MET A 75 -4.55 6.09 4.44
CA MET A 75 -5.21 4.80 4.70
C MET A 75 -5.34 4.45 6.20
N GLY A 76 -4.83 5.30 7.11
CA GLY A 76 -4.85 5.07 8.55
C GLY A 76 -3.98 3.89 8.99
N VAL A 77 -2.93 3.58 8.23
CA VAL A 77 -2.03 2.47 8.54
C VAL A 77 -1.04 2.94 9.59
N PRO A 78 -1.03 2.33 10.80
CA PRO A 78 -0.08 2.73 11.83
C PRO A 78 1.34 2.46 11.34
N GLY A 79 2.25 3.39 11.61
CA GLY A 79 3.67 3.22 11.32
C GLY A 79 4.20 1.93 11.97
N ASN A 80 5.13 1.25 11.29
CA ASN A 80 5.69 -0.01 11.77
C ASN A 80 6.83 0.17 12.79
N VAL A 81 6.88 1.34 13.45
CA VAL A 81 7.89 1.69 14.44
C VAL A 81 7.23 1.75 15.81
N THR A 82 7.69 0.91 16.72
CA THR A 82 7.22 0.90 18.12
C THR A 82 7.77 2.07 18.90
N ALA A 83 7.07 2.50 19.96
CA ALA A 83 7.57 3.52 20.89
C ALA A 83 8.98 3.20 21.40
N ALA A 84 9.26 1.94 21.73
CA ALA A 84 10.58 1.49 22.18
C ALA A 84 11.67 1.60 21.11
N GLN A 85 11.35 1.42 19.82
CA GLN A 85 12.28 1.67 18.73
C GLN A 85 12.53 3.17 18.56
N THR A 86 11.49 3.99 18.68
CA THR A 86 11.61 5.46 18.63
C THR A 86 12.48 5.99 19.78
N THR A 87 12.25 5.54 21.02
CA THR A 87 13.08 5.94 22.18
C THR A 87 14.54 5.55 21.97
N ARG A 88 14.82 4.30 21.55
CA ARG A 88 16.19 3.86 21.27
C ARG A 88 16.86 4.69 20.16
N ALA A 89 16.12 5.08 19.13
CA ALA A 89 16.63 5.94 18.07
C ALA A 89 16.99 7.34 18.60
N LEU A 90 16.15 7.91 19.48
CA LEU A 90 16.39 9.20 20.12
C LEU A 90 17.60 9.17 21.06
N ASP A 91 17.71 8.13 21.89
CA ASP A 91 18.85 7.97 22.80
C ASP A 91 20.17 7.86 22.03
N ARG A 92 20.17 7.08 20.93
CA ARG A 92 21.33 6.97 20.04
C ARG A 92 21.66 8.30 19.36
N PHE A 93 20.65 9.07 18.96
CA PHE A 93 20.85 10.40 18.38
C PHE A 93 21.48 11.38 19.38
N LYS A 94 21.03 11.38 20.65
CA LYS A 94 21.62 12.21 21.72
C LYS A 94 23.08 11.84 21.98
N ALA A 95 23.37 10.54 22.08
CA ALA A 95 24.74 10.06 22.26
C ALA A 95 25.69 10.47 21.12
N LEU A 96 25.18 10.58 19.88
CA LEU A 96 25.96 11.09 18.74
C LEU A 96 26.20 12.61 18.79
N ARG A 97 25.35 13.38 19.48
CA ARG A 97 25.50 14.83 19.64
C ARG A 97 26.40 15.24 20.81
N GLY A 98 26.76 14.30 21.70
CA GLY A 98 27.67 14.56 22.82
C GLY A 98 27.02 15.28 24.02
N ASP A 99 25.69 15.19 24.16
CA ASP A 99 24.95 15.61 25.36
C ASP A 99 24.83 14.45 26.37
#